data_AF-A0A3N5SV75-F1
#
_entry.id   AF-A0A3N5SV75-F1
#
_cell.length_a   1.000
_cell.length_b   1.000
_cell.length_c   1.000
_cell.angle_alpha   90.00
_cell.angle_beta   90.00
_cell.angle_gamma   90.00
#
_symmetry.space_group_name_H-M   'P 1'
#
loop_
_entity.id
_entity.type
_entity.pdbx_description
1 polymer ?
#
loop_
_entity_poly.entity_id
_entity_poly.type
_entity_poly.pdbx_seq_one_letter_code
_entity_poly.pdbx_strand_id
1 'polypeptide(L)'
;MNEDSKGTGGSNMALKAFRFRGLFIVLTLISVVSLAPSPAFAARANSPAAVPVGPFLWNVEYFNTGNLTGAPVFTRQEYFVGGNWGLGSPGPGIPVDNFSARWTTNASLTGGTYRVTVVADDGVRFMVGGQTWLNTFDSPRPGETLVVDFAVGTGTHPVRIEFREITSTAYLFFT
;
A
#
# COMPACT_ATOMS: atom_id res chain seq x y z
N MET A 1 47.95 -45.28 21.68
CA MET A 1 48.49 -45.21 23.05
C MET A 1 49.85 -44.50 23.01
N ASN A 2 50.29 -43.62 23.92
CA ASN A 2 49.76 -42.85 25.08
C ASN A 2 50.78 -41.70 25.37
N GLU A 3 50.61 -40.60 26.12
CA GLU A 3 49.48 -39.77 26.61
C GLU A 3 50.07 -38.51 27.33
N ASP A 4 49.51 -37.30 27.14
CA ASP A 4 49.59 -36.14 28.10
C ASP A 4 51.01 -35.62 28.56
N SER A 5 51.27 -34.54 29.34
CA SER A 5 50.59 -33.32 29.87
C SER A 5 51.66 -32.40 30.56
N LYS A 6 51.59 -31.08 30.88
CA LYS A 6 51.06 -29.77 30.36
C LYS A 6 51.63 -28.65 31.32
N GLY A 7 52.02 -27.43 30.89
CA GLY A 7 52.61 -26.42 31.84
C GLY A 7 53.04 -25.01 31.34
N THR A 8 53.27 -24.07 32.29
CA THR A 8 53.34 -22.56 32.19
C THR A 8 54.46 -21.95 33.10
N GLY A 9 54.77 -20.63 33.22
CA GLY A 9 54.38 -19.36 32.54
C GLY A 9 54.55 -18.06 33.41
N GLY A 10 54.84 -16.89 32.81
CA GLY A 10 54.98 -15.54 33.45
C GLY A 10 56.42 -15.11 33.86
N SER A 11 56.78 -13.88 34.29
CA SER A 11 56.23 -12.50 34.15
C SER A 11 57.14 -11.37 34.77
N ASN A 12 56.95 -10.07 34.41
CA ASN A 12 57.24 -8.80 35.15
C ASN A 12 58.57 -7.98 35.05
N MET A 13 58.46 -6.68 35.45
CA MET A 13 59.47 -5.60 35.76
C MET A 13 60.01 -4.70 34.60
N ALA A 14 60.28 -3.37 34.74
CA ALA A 14 60.00 -2.36 35.79
C ALA A 14 60.10 -0.87 35.30
N LEU A 15 59.82 0.08 36.21
CA LEU A 15 59.52 1.53 36.08
C LEU A 15 60.71 2.50 35.78
N LYS A 16 60.44 3.69 35.19
CA LYS A 16 61.26 4.93 35.32
C LYS A 16 60.41 6.23 35.35
N ALA A 17 61.01 7.37 35.71
CA ALA A 17 60.36 8.43 36.51
C ALA A 17 60.04 9.79 35.83
N PHE A 18 59.43 10.69 36.62
CA PHE A 18 58.58 11.83 36.24
C PHE A 18 59.24 13.20 36.44
N ARG A 19 58.97 14.20 35.57
CA ARG A 19 59.03 15.64 35.88
C ARG A 19 58.03 16.43 35.03
N PHE A 20 57.13 17.17 35.69
CA PHE A 20 56.26 18.19 35.08
C PHE A 20 56.37 19.50 35.86
N ARG A 21 56.19 20.64 35.20
CA ARG A 21 56.15 21.98 35.81
C ARG A 21 54.95 22.76 35.28
N GLY A 22 54.17 23.35 36.17
CA GLY A 22 53.42 24.58 35.89
C GLY A 22 51.90 24.48 35.87
N LEU A 23 51.30 25.44 36.58
CA LEU A 23 50.02 26.09 36.32
C LEU A 23 48.73 25.22 36.33
N PHE A 24 48.06 25.21 37.48
CA PHE A 24 46.63 24.89 37.57
C PHE A 24 45.80 26.05 36.99
N ILE A 25 45.05 25.79 35.91
CA ILE A 25 43.96 26.66 35.46
C ILE A 25 42.65 25.95 35.80
N VAL A 26 41.94 26.44 36.82
CA VAL A 26 40.58 25.97 37.14
C VAL A 26 39.61 26.69 36.19
N LEU A 27 39.39 26.08 35.02
CA LEU A 27 38.44 26.60 34.04
C LEU A 27 37.03 26.08 34.39
N THR A 28 36.21 26.92 35.03
CA THR A 28 34.80 26.62 35.28
C THR A 28 34.02 26.63 33.97
N LEU A 29 33.70 25.42 33.47
CA LEU A 29 32.80 25.22 32.34
C LEU A 29 31.39 25.72 32.69
N ILE A 30 31.05 26.92 32.22
CA ILE A 30 29.66 27.38 32.16
C ILE A 30 28.99 26.62 31.01
N SER A 31 28.34 25.51 31.34
CA SER A 31 27.50 24.77 30.39
C SER A 31 26.29 25.62 30.01
N VAL A 32 26.40 26.37 28.92
CA VAL A 32 25.26 27.06 28.29
C VAL A 32 24.35 25.99 27.71
N VAL A 33 23.32 25.61 28.46
CA VAL A 33 22.23 24.74 27.97
C VAL A 33 21.45 25.53 26.94
N SER A 34 21.86 25.43 25.68
CA SER A 34 21.10 25.97 24.56
C SER A 34 19.82 25.15 24.42
N LEU A 35 18.71 25.73 24.90
CA LEU A 35 17.37 25.29 24.53
C LEU A 35 17.12 25.66 23.07
N ALA A 36 17.72 24.89 22.17
CA ALA A 36 17.31 24.88 20.78
C ALA A 36 15.80 24.57 20.73
N PRO A 37 14.97 25.40 20.09
CA PRO A 37 13.56 25.11 19.98
C PRO A 37 13.41 23.85 19.14
N SER A 38 13.06 22.73 19.78
CA SER A 38 12.72 21.50 19.08
C SER A 38 11.72 21.82 17.98
N PRO A 39 11.98 21.49 16.70
CA PRO A 39 10.96 21.57 15.68
C PRO A 39 9.90 20.54 16.06
N ALA A 40 8.85 21.01 16.72
CA ALA A 40 7.68 20.23 17.03
C ALA A 40 6.97 19.93 15.69
N PHE A 41 7.43 18.88 15.02
CA PHE A 41 6.66 18.15 14.04
C PHE A 41 5.44 17.58 14.74
N ALA A 42 4.44 18.45 14.93
CA ALA A 42 3.10 18.05 15.27
C ALA A 42 2.69 17.04 14.19
N ALA A 43 2.51 15.78 14.61
CA ALA A 43 2.04 14.73 13.74
C ALA A 43 0.58 15.04 13.37
N ARG A 44 0.40 15.91 12.37
CA ARG A 44 -0.88 16.13 11.68
C ARG A 44 -1.40 14.75 11.33
N ALA A 45 -2.58 14.40 11.84
CA ALA A 45 -3.07 13.04 11.79
C ALA A 45 -3.03 12.49 10.35
N ASN A 46 -2.24 11.44 10.14
CA ASN A 46 -2.12 10.74 8.86
C ASN A 46 -3.33 9.82 8.60
N SER A 47 -4.54 10.33 8.85
CA SER A 47 -5.76 9.75 8.29
C SER A 47 -5.66 9.85 6.76
N PRO A 48 -5.79 8.75 6.01
CA PRO A 48 -5.87 8.82 4.56
C PRO A 48 -6.97 9.81 4.14
N ALA A 49 -6.67 10.69 3.20
CA ALA A 49 -7.67 11.63 2.73
C ALA A 49 -8.74 10.85 1.93
N ALA A 50 -10.00 10.96 2.32
CA ALA A 50 -11.11 10.51 1.47
C ALA A 50 -11.00 11.23 0.12
N VAL A 51 -11.05 10.48 -0.99
CA VAL A 51 -10.65 10.94 -2.34
C VAL A 51 -11.40 12.20 -2.76
N PRO A 52 -10.76 13.39 -2.76
CA PRO A 52 -11.48 14.66 -2.89
C PRO A 52 -11.41 15.15 -4.34
N VAL A 53 -12.07 14.42 -5.24
CA VAL A 53 -12.25 14.80 -6.65
C VAL A 53 -13.71 14.57 -7.01
N GLY A 54 -14.28 15.37 -7.91
CA GLY A 54 -15.67 15.18 -8.37
C GLY A 54 -15.88 13.75 -8.92
N PRO A 55 -17.09 13.18 -8.82
CA PRO A 55 -17.33 11.76 -9.08
C PRO A 55 -16.80 11.37 -10.46
N PHE A 56 -15.77 10.53 -10.47
CA PHE A 56 -15.08 10.17 -11.71
C PHE A 56 -16.07 9.53 -12.67
N LEU A 57 -16.10 10.02 -13.90
CA LEU A 57 -16.83 9.36 -14.96
C LEU A 57 -15.98 8.17 -15.43
N TRP A 58 -16.44 6.98 -15.10
CA TRP A 58 -15.80 5.72 -15.48
C TRP A 58 -16.31 5.30 -16.86
N ASN A 59 -15.38 4.93 -17.74
CA ASN A 59 -15.71 4.11 -18.91
C ASN A 59 -15.72 2.64 -18.46
N VAL A 60 -16.88 1.99 -18.60
CA VAL A 60 -17.15 0.66 -18.05
C VAL A 60 -17.43 -0.33 -19.16
N GLU A 61 -16.54 -1.30 -19.32
CA GLU A 61 -16.63 -2.40 -20.28
C GLU A 61 -17.19 -3.65 -19.59
N TYR A 62 -18.16 -4.32 -20.21
CA TYR A 62 -18.71 -5.60 -19.73
C TYR A 62 -18.47 -6.73 -20.73
N PHE A 63 -17.96 -7.87 -20.27
CA PHE A 63 -17.53 -9.02 -21.07
C PHE A 63 -18.31 -10.28 -20.69
N ASN A 64 -18.67 -11.10 -21.67
CA ASN A 64 -19.28 -12.42 -21.48
C ASN A 64 -18.25 -13.54 -21.22
N THR A 65 -17.13 -13.19 -20.58
CA THR A 65 -16.06 -14.11 -20.16
C THR A 65 -15.56 -13.69 -18.79
N GLY A 66 -15.26 -14.63 -17.88
CA GLY A 66 -14.74 -14.34 -16.53
C GLY A 66 -13.28 -13.88 -16.47
N ASN A 67 -12.64 -13.59 -17.61
CA ASN A 67 -11.21 -13.30 -17.70
C ASN A 67 -10.87 -12.08 -18.59
N LEU A 68 -11.85 -11.22 -18.88
CA LEU A 68 -11.70 -9.99 -19.67
C LEU A 68 -11.16 -10.23 -21.09
N THR A 69 -11.53 -11.35 -21.71
CA THR A 69 -11.14 -11.71 -23.08
C THR A 69 -12.29 -11.55 -24.07
N GLY A 70 -11.94 -11.33 -25.34
CA GLY A 70 -12.89 -10.97 -26.40
C GLY A 70 -13.14 -9.46 -26.47
N ALA A 71 -14.12 -9.07 -27.26
CA ALA A 71 -14.65 -7.71 -27.24
C ALA A 71 -15.69 -7.57 -26.11
N PRO A 72 -15.85 -6.39 -25.49
CA PRO A 72 -16.96 -6.16 -24.57
C PRO A 72 -18.30 -6.26 -25.31
N VAL A 73 -19.30 -6.85 -24.66
CA VAL A 73 -20.68 -6.97 -25.18
C VAL A 73 -21.35 -5.61 -25.21
N PHE A 74 -21.10 -4.78 -24.20
CA PHE A 74 -21.44 -3.37 -24.19
C PHE A 74 -20.46 -2.56 -23.35
N THR A 75 -20.46 -1.25 -23.60
CA THR A 75 -19.70 -0.25 -22.84
C THR A 75 -20.65 0.87 -22.42
N ARG A 76 -20.53 1.38 -21.19
CA ARG A 76 -21.33 2.52 -20.70
C ARG A 76 -20.52 3.42 -19.77
N GLN A 77 -21.08 4.58 -19.45
CA GLN A 77 -20.49 5.51 -18.48
C GLN A 77 -21.18 5.39 -17.12
N GLU A 78 -20.40 5.39 -16.04
CA GLU A 78 -20.90 5.29 -14.66
C GLU A 78 -20.18 6.30 -13.74
N TYR A 79 -20.86 6.76 -12.69
CA TYR A 79 -20.29 7.65 -11.66
C TYR A 79 -19.71 6.90 -10.45
N PHE A 80 -19.92 5.58 -10.39
CA PHE A 80 -19.54 4.71 -9.29
C PHE A 80 -18.89 3.44 -9.85
N VAL A 81 -18.18 2.69 -9.01
CA VAL A 81 -17.57 1.41 -9.37
C VAL A 81 -18.37 0.27 -8.73
N GLY A 82 -18.64 -0.77 -9.51
CA GLY A 82 -19.28 -1.99 -9.03
C GLY A 82 -20.82 -1.98 -9.13
N GLY A 83 -21.45 -2.77 -8.26
CA GLY A 83 -22.88 -3.06 -8.29
C GLY A 83 -23.20 -4.33 -7.52
N ASN A 84 -24.49 -4.65 -7.38
CA ASN A 84 -24.97 -5.91 -6.82
C ASN A 84 -25.97 -6.49 -7.81
N TRP A 85 -25.63 -7.64 -8.41
CA TRP A 85 -26.43 -8.33 -9.42
C TRP A 85 -27.11 -9.57 -8.84
N GLY A 86 -26.62 -10.08 -7.70
CA GLY A 86 -27.13 -11.28 -7.05
C GLY A 86 -27.00 -12.48 -7.99
N LEU A 87 -28.08 -13.27 -8.11
CA LEU A 87 -28.19 -14.39 -9.06
C LEU A 87 -28.54 -13.93 -10.50
N GLY A 88 -28.01 -12.79 -10.93
CA GLY A 88 -28.34 -12.11 -12.18
C GLY A 88 -27.10 -11.54 -12.87
N SER A 89 -27.29 -10.76 -13.95
CA SER A 89 -26.17 -10.18 -14.72
C SER A 89 -26.30 -8.66 -14.91
N PRO A 90 -25.21 -7.95 -15.30
CA PRO A 90 -25.19 -6.49 -15.42
C PRO A 90 -26.00 -5.91 -16.59
N GLY A 91 -26.51 -6.75 -17.49
CA GLY A 91 -27.32 -6.34 -18.64
C GLY A 91 -27.44 -7.43 -19.73
N PRO A 92 -28.28 -7.20 -20.76
CA PRO A 92 -28.49 -8.16 -21.85
C PRO A 92 -27.20 -8.56 -22.56
N GLY A 93 -27.10 -9.86 -22.91
CA GLY A 93 -25.93 -10.43 -23.58
C GLY A 93 -24.77 -10.80 -22.64
N ILE A 94 -24.81 -10.41 -21.37
CA ILE A 94 -23.91 -10.92 -20.33
C ILE A 94 -24.59 -12.13 -19.64
N PRO A 95 -23.91 -13.29 -19.53
CA PRO A 95 -24.42 -14.45 -18.79
C PRO A 95 -24.54 -14.15 -17.28
N VAL A 96 -25.25 -15.01 -16.54
CA VAL A 96 -25.35 -14.91 -15.07
C VAL A 96 -24.00 -15.25 -14.42
N ASP A 97 -23.45 -16.41 -14.76
CA ASP A 97 -22.15 -16.87 -14.29
C ASP A 97 -21.02 -16.54 -15.31
N ASN A 98 -19.76 -16.58 -14.89
CA ASN A 98 -18.57 -16.44 -15.75
C ASN A 98 -18.54 -15.18 -16.65
N PHE A 99 -18.83 -14.01 -16.06
CA PHE A 99 -18.67 -12.70 -16.71
C PHE A 99 -17.57 -11.85 -16.06
N SER A 100 -17.15 -10.78 -16.72
CA SER A 100 -16.23 -9.80 -16.12
C SER A 100 -16.54 -8.37 -16.53
N ALA A 101 -16.03 -7.42 -15.76
CA ALA A 101 -16.24 -6.00 -15.97
C ALA A 101 -14.94 -5.21 -15.70
N ARG A 102 -14.73 -4.12 -16.44
CA ARG A 102 -13.59 -3.22 -16.27
C ARG A 102 -14.07 -1.77 -16.21
N TRP A 103 -13.82 -1.10 -15.09
CA TRP A 103 -13.93 0.35 -14.95
C TRP A 103 -12.57 0.99 -15.25
N THR A 104 -12.56 2.03 -16.07
CA THR A 104 -11.38 2.82 -16.41
C THR A 104 -11.66 4.31 -16.31
N THR A 105 -10.73 5.08 -15.74
CA THR A 105 -10.77 6.55 -15.78
C THR A 105 -9.36 7.13 -15.64
N ASN A 106 -9.22 8.43 -15.84
CA ASN A 106 -7.99 9.18 -15.60
C ASN A 106 -8.21 10.14 -14.43
N ALA A 107 -7.76 9.74 -13.24
CA ALA A 107 -8.00 10.46 -12.00
C ALA A 107 -6.90 11.51 -11.74
N SER A 108 -7.27 12.78 -11.66
CA SER A 108 -6.39 13.84 -11.18
C SER A 108 -6.32 13.82 -9.65
N LEU A 109 -5.25 13.25 -9.11
CA LEU A 109 -5.04 13.04 -7.67
C LEU A 109 -4.00 14.01 -7.11
N THR A 110 -4.16 14.37 -5.84
CA THR A 110 -3.14 15.08 -5.06
C THR A 110 -2.14 14.07 -4.48
N GLY A 111 -0.87 14.43 -4.37
CA GLY A 111 0.14 13.55 -3.79
C GLY A 111 -0.16 13.21 -2.32
N GLY A 112 -0.11 11.92 -1.99
CA GLY A 112 -0.41 11.42 -0.65
C GLY A 112 -0.74 9.94 -0.60
N THR A 113 -1.20 9.48 0.57
CA THR A 113 -1.74 8.12 0.77
C THR A 113 -3.27 8.19 0.79
N TYR A 114 -3.87 7.35 -0.04
CA TYR A 114 -5.30 7.10 -0.13
C TYR A 114 -5.62 5.70 0.39
N ARG A 115 -6.89 5.49 0.77
CA ARG A 115 -7.43 4.19 1.18
C ARG A 115 -8.61 3.84 0.29
N VAL A 116 -8.73 2.56 -0.06
CA VAL A 116 -9.98 1.97 -0.58
C VAL A 116 -10.42 0.80 0.29
N THR A 117 -11.72 0.61 0.38
CA THR A 117 -12.36 -0.59 0.91
C THR A 117 -13.07 -1.30 -0.22
N VAL A 118 -12.87 -2.61 -0.34
CA VAL A 118 -13.43 -3.44 -1.40
C VAL A 118 -14.06 -4.68 -0.80
N VAL A 119 -15.27 -5.01 -1.24
CA VAL A 119 -15.89 -6.32 -1.00
C VAL A 119 -16.37 -6.82 -2.35
N ALA A 120 -15.96 -8.02 -2.74
CA ALA A 120 -16.31 -8.61 -4.02
C ALA A 120 -16.72 -10.07 -3.85
N ASP A 121 -17.53 -10.55 -4.79
CA ASP A 121 -17.91 -11.94 -5.00
C ASP A 121 -18.11 -12.04 -6.52
N ASP A 122 -17.22 -12.65 -7.30
CA ASP A 122 -15.98 -13.37 -6.92
C ASP A 122 -14.73 -12.48 -6.65
N GLY A 123 -14.15 -11.88 -7.71
CA GLY A 123 -12.72 -11.55 -7.73
C GLY A 123 -12.40 -10.17 -8.30
N VAL A 124 -11.44 -9.45 -7.70
CA VAL A 124 -11.17 -8.04 -8.02
C VAL A 124 -9.69 -7.68 -8.13
N ARG A 125 -9.33 -6.83 -9.09
CA ARG A 125 -8.00 -6.25 -9.26
C ARG A 125 -8.10 -4.72 -9.37
N PHE A 126 -7.27 -4.01 -8.63
CA PHE A 126 -7.24 -2.55 -8.56
C PHE A 126 -5.85 -2.04 -8.92
N MET A 127 -5.79 -1.05 -9.82
CA MET A 127 -4.56 -0.46 -10.34
C MET A 127 -4.62 1.07 -10.38
N VAL A 128 -3.51 1.74 -10.05
CA VAL A 128 -3.33 3.20 -10.15
C VAL A 128 -1.93 3.47 -10.70
N GLY A 129 -1.83 4.34 -11.71
CA GLY A 129 -0.53 4.71 -12.30
C GLY A 129 0.19 3.55 -13.02
N GLY A 130 -0.53 2.48 -13.35
CA GLY A 130 0.02 1.23 -13.88
C GLY A 130 0.47 0.21 -12.81
N GLN A 131 0.57 0.61 -11.54
CA GLN A 131 0.85 -0.30 -10.43
C GLN A 131 -0.44 -0.99 -9.95
N THR A 132 -0.38 -2.31 -9.74
CA THR A 132 -1.43 -3.08 -9.07
C THR A 132 -1.31 -2.96 -7.55
N TRP A 133 -2.41 -2.63 -6.89
CA TRP A 133 -2.49 -2.46 -5.42
C TRP A 133 -3.36 -3.51 -4.73
N LEU A 134 -4.32 -4.10 -5.45
CA LEU A 134 -5.07 -5.30 -5.03
C LEU A 134 -5.12 -6.29 -6.19
N ASN A 135 -4.97 -7.58 -5.89
CA ASN A 135 -5.30 -8.66 -6.83
C ASN A 135 -5.85 -9.90 -6.12
N THR A 136 -7.17 -10.00 -6.05
CA THR A 136 -7.91 -11.26 -5.89
C THR A 136 -8.56 -11.71 -7.19
N PHE A 137 -8.36 -10.99 -8.30
CA PHE A 137 -8.91 -11.35 -9.62
C PHE A 137 -8.40 -12.71 -10.09
N ASP A 138 -7.17 -13.09 -9.77
CA ASP A 138 -6.64 -14.42 -10.12
C ASP A 138 -6.96 -15.49 -9.03
N SER A 139 -7.05 -15.07 -7.76
CA SER A 139 -7.36 -15.89 -6.58
C SER A 139 -8.46 -15.23 -5.73
N PRO A 140 -9.75 -15.54 -5.97
CA PRO A 140 -10.89 -14.84 -5.36
C PRO A 140 -10.97 -14.97 -3.84
N ARG A 141 -11.71 -14.03 -3.24
CA ARG A 141 -11.98 -13.99 -1.79
C ARG A 141 -13.43 -13.52 -1.56
N PRO A 142 -14.42 -14.32 -1.98
CA PRO A 142 -15.82 -13.90 -2.01
C PRO A 142 -16.30 -13.46 -0.62
N GLY A 143 -16.85 -12.25 -0.54
CA GLY A 143 -17.33 -11.63 0.70
C GLY A 143 -16.26 -11.10 1.67
N GLU A 144 -14.95 -11.24 1.38
CA GLU A 144 -13.89 -10.70 2.24
C GLU A 144 -13.82 -9.17 2.14
N THR A 145 -13.79 -8.48 3.29
CA THR A 145 -13.60 -7.02 3.33
C THR A 145 -12.12 -6.68 3.24
N LEU A 146 -11.70 -6.24 2.07
CA LEU A 146 -10.31 -5.93 1.70
C LEU A 146 -10.08 -4.43 1.84
N VAL A 147 -9.15 -4.02 2.72
CA VAL A 147 -8.75 -2.62 2.90
C VAL A 147 -7.34 -2.44 2.36
N VAL A 148 -7.16 -1.47 1.45
CA VAL A 148 -5.87 -1.22 0.79
C VAL A 148 -5.50 0.26 0.89
N ASP A 149 -4.34 0.54 1.49
CA ASP A 149 -3.69 1.84 1.43
C ASP A 149 -2.76 1.88 0.21
N PHE A 150 -2.87 2.94 -0.61
CA PHE A 150 -2.00 3.18 -1.76
C PHE A 150 -1.41 4.59 -1.74
N ALA A 151 -0.15 4.71 -2.14
CA ALA A 151 0.56 5.98 -2.21
C ALA A 151 0.71 6.42 -3.67
N VAL A 152 0.48 7.71 -3.94
CA VAL A 152 0.53 8.27 -5.29
C VAL A 152 1.08 9.71 -5.28
N GLY A 153 1.73 10.13 -6.37
CA GLY A 153 2.20 11.50 -6.56
C GLY A 153 1.09 12.42 -7.10
N THR A 154 1.27 13.74 -6.97
CA THR A 154 0.35 14.72 -7.59
C THR A 154 0.36 14.58 -9.11
N GLY A 155 -0.80 14.44 -9.74
CA GLY A 155 -0.93 14.36 -11.19
C GLY A 155 -2.18 13.61 -11.63
N THR A 156 -2.35 13.46 -12.95
CA THR A 156 -3.39 12.61 -13.54
C THR A 156 -2.86 11.20 -13.73
N HIS A 157 -3.54 10.21 -13.15
CA HIS A 157 -3.16 8.80 -13.17
C HIS A 157 -4.23 7.96 -13.85
N PRO A 158 -3.86 7.00 -14.71
CA PRO A 158 -4.80 5.96 -15.15
C PRO A 158 -5.18 5.12 -13.93
N VAL A 159 -6.48 5.00 -13.68
CA VAL A 159 -7.06 4.14 -12.64
C VAL A 159 -7.90 3.06 -13.31
N ARG A 160 -7.75 1.82 -12.84
CA ARG A 160 -8.49 0.66 -13.33
C ARG A 160 -8.99 -0.19 -12.17
N ILE A 161 -10.26 -0.58 -12.24
CA ILE A 161 -10.81 -1.68 -11.45
C ILE A 161 -11.28 -2.75 -12.43
N GLU A 162 -10.90 -4.00 -12.17
CA GLU A 162 -11.28 -5.19 -12.93
C GLU A 162 -11.97 -6.18 -11.99
N PHE A 163 -13.15 -6.66 -12.38
CA PHE A 163 -13.98 -7.61 -11.63
C PHE A 163 -14.24 -8.87 -12.47
N ARG A 164 -14.27 -10.04 -11.86
CA ARG A 164 -14.86 -11.24 -12.43
C ARG A 164 -15.89 -11.87 -11.50
N GLU A 165 -16.93 -12.40 -12.14
CA GLU A 165 -17.84 -13.41 -11.62
C GLU A 165 -17.37 -14.79 -12.10
N ILE A 166 -17.41 -15.81 -11.25
CA ILE A 166 -17.23 -17.21 -11.69
C ILE A 166 -18.57 -17.94 -11.64
N THR A 167 -19.23 -18.01 -10.48
CA THR A 167 -20.55 -18.64 -10.31
C THR A 167 -21.30 -18.14 -9.07
N SER A 168 -22.63 -18.12 -9.14
CA SER A 168 -23.58 -17.78 -8.07
C SER A 168 -23.89 -16.29 -7.88
N THR A 169 -23.19 -15.57 -6.99
CA THR A 169 -23.68 -14.29 -6.43
C THR A 169 -22.78 -13.11 -6.76
N ALA A 170 -22.98 -12.53 -7.94
CA ALA A 170 -22.13 -11.45 -8.41
C ALA A 170 -22.38 -10.11 -7.67
N TYR A 171 -21.36 -9.59 -6.99
CA TYR A 171 -21.33 -8.20 -6.51
C TYR A 171 -19.91 -7.62 -6.37
N LEU A 172 -19.83 -6.30 -6.49
CA LEU A 172 -18.65 -5.49 -6.17
C LEU A 172 -19.09 -4.22 -5.44
N PHE A 173 -18.60 -4.03 -4.23
CA PHE A 173 -18.65 -2.77 -3.49
C PHE A 173 -17.24 -2.19 -3.41
N PHE A 174 -17.07 -0.93 -3.81
CA PHE A 174 -15.76 -0.26 -3.86
C PHE A 174 -15.92 1.19 -3.39
N THR A 175 -15.18 1.59 -2.35
CA THR A 175 -15.26 2.92 -1.71
C THR A 175 -13.89 3.49 -1.33
#